data_AF-A0A3R6ZJR3-F1
#
_entry.id   AF-A0A3R6ZJR3-F1
#
_cell.length_a   1.000
_cell.length_b   1.000
_cell.length_c   1.000
_cell.angle_alpha   90.00
_cell.angle_beta   90.00
_cell.angle_gamma   90.00
#
_symmetry.space_group_name_H-M   'P 1'
#
loop_
_entity.id
_entity.type
_entity.pdbx_description
1 polymer ?
#
loop_
_entity_poly.entity_id
_entity_poly.type
_entity_poly.pdbx_seq_one_letter_code
_entity_poly.pdbx_strand_id
1 'polypeptide(L)'
;MNMEYIAYHGTKEGFSGAASAGLGEWFGTNNETYAQQYGNVELFRIELNNPYHMDVAEFRSYDRFGARFDDAVKYREALKAKGHDGIIVNQRGGVIEYILFNKSKANKA
;
A
#
# COMPACT_ATOMS: atom_id res chain seq x y z
N MET A 1 -19.28 3.06 4.41
CA MET A 1 -18.81 2.70 5.77
C MET A 1 -17.31 2.88 5.72
N ASN A 2 -16.74 3.81 6.49
CA ASN A 2 -15.28 4.03 6.47
C ASN A 2 -14.63 2.84 7.18
N MET A 3 -13.70 2.17 6.50
CA MET A 3 -12.94 1.08 7.11
C MET A 3 -11.63 1.65 7.61
N GLU A 4 -11.38 1.46 8.90
CA GLU A 4 -10.17 1.90 9.56
C GLU A 4 -9.24 0.71 9.77
N TYR A 5 -7.97 0.88 9.41
CA TYR A 5 -6.94 -0.15 9.57
C TYR A 5 -5.77 0.40 10.37
N ILE A 6 -5.09 -0.49 11.09
CA ILE A 6 -3.81 -0.20 11.72
C ILE A 6 -2.70 -0.78 10.86
N ALA A 7 -1.70 0.03 10.56
CA ALA A 7 -0.54 -0.38 9.78
C ALA A 7 0.76 0.13 10.38
N TYR A 8 1.79 -0.69 10.21
CA TYR A 8 3.17 -0.37 10.49
C TYR A 8 3.82 0.19 9.23
N HIS A 9 4.53 1.31 9.38
CA HIS A 9 5.27 1.96 8.32
C HIS A 9 6.73 2.12 8.74
N GLY A 10 7.66 1.62 7.92
CA GLY A 10 9.09 1.84 8.12
C GLY A 10 9.52 3.19 7.56
N THR A 11 10.24 3.98 8.36
CA THR A 11 10.54 5.40 8.09
C THR A 11 11.97 5.67 7.61
N LYS A 12 12.70 4.66 7.10
CA LYS A 12 14.08 4.87 6.66
C LYS A 12 14.17 5.96 5.58
N GLU A 13 15.00 6.97 5.81
CA GLU A 13 15.30 8.01 4.82
C GLU A 13 15.85 7.40 3.52
N GLY A 14 15.36 7.89 2.38
CA GLY A 14 15.67 7.33 1.06
C GLY A 14 14.91 6.02 0.75
N PHE A 15 14.15 5.48 1.71
CA PHE A 15 13.24 4.37 1.53
C PHE A 15 11.81 4.86 1.23
N SER A 16 11.67 5.78 0.28
CA SER A 16 10.41 5.94 -0.45
C SER A 16 10.11 4.74 -1.37
N GLY A 17 11.01 3.75 -1.40
CA GLY A 17 11.09 2.70 -2.40
C GLY A 17 10.08 1.55 -2.32
N ALA A 18 9.18 1.50 -1.33
CA ALA A 18 8.21 0.40 -1.20
C ALA A 18 6.74 0.83 -1.10
N ALA A 19 6.43 2.13 -1.29
CA ALA A 19 5.05 2.57 -1.27
C ALA A 19 4.15 1.90 -2.31
N SER A 20 4.68 1.40 -3.44
CA SER A 20 3.83 0.84 -4.50
C SER A 20 4.47 0.48 -5.86
N ALA A 21 5.77 0.69 -6.12
CA ALA A 21 6.31 0.71 -7.49
C ALA A 21 5.53 1.59 -8.51
N GLY A 22 4.71 2.55 -8.05
CA GLY A 22 3.80 3.37 -8.87
C GLY A 22 2.30 3.18 -8.55
N LEU A 23 1.90 2.09 -7.88
CA LEU A 23 0.51 1.81 -7.45
C LEU A 23 -0.08 2.78 -6.39
N GLY A 24 0.70 3.68 -5.78
CA GLY A 24 0.27 4.47 -4.63
C GLY A 24 1.31 5.47 -4.10
N GLU A 25 0.88 6.37 -3.23
CA GLU A 25 1.69 7.43 -2.64
C GLU A 25 2.24 7.09 -1.25
N TRP A 26 1.65 6.08 -0.60
CA TRP A 26 2.05 5.63 0.73
C TRP A 26 1.77 4.13 0.86
N PHE A 27 2.60 3.42 1.62
CA PHE A 27 2.35 2.03 2.02
C PHE A 27 2.52 1.81 3.52
N GLY A 28 1.84 0.78 4.00
CA GLY A 28 2.07 0.17 5.30
C GLY A 28 1.75 -1.31 5.25
N THR A 29 2.17 -2.04 6.28
CA THR A 29 1.94 -3.48 6.43
C THR A 29 1.26 -3.76 7.77
N ASN A 30 0.57 -4.89 7.89
CA ASN A 30 0.10 -5.37 9.18
C ASN A 30 1.17 -6.13 9.99
N ASN A 31 2.40 -6.23 9.47
CA ASN A 31 3.49 -6.97 10.10
C ASN A 31 4.63 -6.02 10.53
N GLU A 32 4.76 -5.81 11.85
CA GLU A 32 5.80 -4.95 12.42
C GLU A 32 7.22 -5.38 12.03
N THR A 33 7.52 -6.68 12.13
CA THR A 33 8.85 -7.23 11.78
C THR A 33 9.19 -7.00 10.32
N TYR A 34 8.19 -7.05 9.43
CA TYR A 34 8.38 -6.71 8.03
C TYR A 34 8.64 -5.21 7.85
N ALA A 35 7.90 -4.35 8.56
CA ALA A 35 8.13 -2.91 8.55
C ALA A 35 9.53 -2.52 9.06
N GLN A 36 10.09 -3.25 10.03
CA GLN A 36 11.44 -3.04 10.56
C GLN A 36 12.54 -3.21 9.50
N GLN A 37 12.30 -4.02 8.46
CA GLN A 37 13.24 -4.13 7.32
C GLN A 37 13.41 -2.79 6.57
N TYR A 38 12.46 -1.87 6.77
CA TYR A 38 12.37 -0.56 6.15
C TYR A 38 12.68 0.59 7.12
N GLY A 39 13.32 0.31 8.27
CA GLY A 39 13.79 1.31 9.23
C GLY A 39 13.04 1.33 10.54
N ASN A 40 13.01 2.50 11.20
CA ASN A 40 12.21 2.68 12.41
C ASN A 40 10.74 2.54 12.07
N VAL A 41 10.01 1.80 12.90
CA VAL A 41 8.60 1.54 12.68
C VAL A 41 7.75 2.59 13.37
N GLU A 42 6.81 3.15 12.63
CA GLU A 42 5.75 4.00 13.14
C GLU A 42 4.39 3.38 12.86
N LEU A 43 3.44 3.61 13.77
CA LEU A 43 2.08 3.11 13.66
C LEU A 43 1.19 4.19 13.02
N PHE A 44 0.37 3.76 12.07
CA PHE A 44 -0.59 4.62 11.38
C PHE A 44 -1.99 4.03 11.40
N ARG A 45 -2.97 4.90 11.58
CA ARG A 45 -4.38 4.66 11.26
C ARG A 45 -4.62 5.00 9.80
N ILE A 46 -5.22 4.07 9.07
CA ILE A 46 -5.51 4.20 7.64
C ILE A 46 -7.01 4.28 7.43
N GLU A 47 -7.43 5.19 6.56
CA GLU A 47 -8.83 5.37 6.19
C GLU A 47 -9.09 5.07 4.71
N LEU A 48 -9.67 3.89 4.44
CA LEU A 48 -10.09 3.47 3.10
C LEU A 48 -11.61 3.27 3.06
N ASN A 49 -12.25 3.87 2.06
CA ASN A 49 -13.68 3.87 1.87
C ASN A 49 -14.11 2.86 0.79
N ASN A 50 -13.28 2.68 -0.25
CA ASN A 50 -13.54 1.76 -1.34
C ASN A 50 -12.22 1.15 -1.88
N PRO A 51 -11.48 0.40 -1.05
CA PRO A 51 -10.21 -0.18 -1.48
C PRO A 51 -10.43 -1.25 -2.55
N TYR A 52 -9.49 -1.33 -3.49
CA TYR A 52 -9.39 -2.49 -4.37
C TYR A 52 -8.68 -3.63 -3.63
N HIS A 53 -9.28 -4.82 -3.60
CA HIS A 53 -8.65 -6.00 -3.02
C HIS A 53 -7.82 -6.72 -4.10
N MET A 54 -6.51 -6.72 -3.91
CA MET A 54 -5.54 -7.33 -4.82
C MET A 54 -4.98 -8.60 -4.17
N ASP A 55 -4.77 -9.66 -4.96
CA ASP A 55 -4.03 -10.83 -4.50
C ASP A 55 -2.51 -10.58 -4.59
N VAL A 56 -1.73 -11.16 -3.67
CA VAL A 56 -0.27 -11.04 -3.66
C VAL A 56 0.39 -11.47 -4.97
N ALA A 57 -0.19 -12.42 -5.73
CA ALA A 57 0.34 -12.82 -7.03
C ALA A 57 0.18 -11.69 -8.07
N GLU A 58 -0.95 -10.98 -8.07
CA GLU A 58 -1.18 -9.79 -8.90
C GLU A 58 -0.23 -8.66 -8.48
N PHE A 59 -0.11 -8.41 -7.17
CA PHE A 59 0.79 -7.39 -6.63
C PHE A 59 2.25 -7.60 -7.08
N ARG A 60 2.73 -8.84 -7.04
CA ARG A 60 4.08 -9.21 -7.48
C ARG A 60 4.34 -8.99 -8.98
N SER A 61 3.31 -8.85 -9.80
CA SER A 61 3.49 -8.45 -11.21
C SER A 61 3.94 -6.99 -11.34
N TYR A 62 3.64 -6.16 -10.33
CA TYR A 62 4.04 -4.76 -10.24
C TYR A 62 5.28 -4.55 -9.35
N ASP A 63 5.54 -5.45 -8.39
CA ASP A 63 6.70 -5.37 -7.50
C ASP A 63 8.00 -5.83 -8.19
N ARG A 64 8.89 -4.86 -8.45
CA ARG A 64 10.34 -4.94 -8.75
C ARG A 64 10.86 -5.81 -9.90
N PHE A 65 10.08 -6.71 -10.50
CA PHE A 65 10.59 -7.62 -11.54
C PHE A 65 9.70 -7.78 -12.78
N GLY A 66 8.49 -7.21 -12.81
CA GLY A 66 7.50 -7.45 -13.89
C GLY A 66 7.03 -6.20 -14.66
N ALA A 67 6.60 -5.15 -13.95
CA ALA A 67 6.05 -3.94 -14.56
C ALA A 67 7.03 -2.78 -14.55
N ARG A 68 7.05 -1.97 -15.61
CA ARG A 68 7.69 -0.64 -15.57
C ARG A 68 6.86 0.25 -14.64
N PHE A 69 7.50 1.12 -13.88
CA PHE A 69 6.84 2.08 -12.97
C PHE A 69 5.60 2.77 -13.60
N ASP A 70 5.69 3.11 -14.89
CA ASP A 70 4.61 3.73 -15.65
C ASP A 70 3.34 2.87 -15.75
N ASP A 71 3.48 1.54 -15.81
CA ASP A 71 2.33 0.63 -15.91
C ASP A 71 1.63 0.51 -14.56
N ALA A 72 2.39 0.50 -13.46
CA ALA A 72 1.82 0.58 -12.11
C ALA A 72 1.09 1.91 -11.87
N VAL A 73 1.64 3.03 -12.35
CA VAL A 73 0.96 4.33 -12.29
C VAL A 73 -0.32 4.33 -13.13
N LYS A 74 -0.29 3.82 -14.37
CA LYS A 74 -1.50 3.69 -15.20
C LYS A 74 -2.56 2.83 -14.52
N TYR A 75 -2.14 1.73 -13.89
CA TYR A 75 -3.06 0.84 -13.17
C TYR A 75 -3.70 1.55 -11.98
N ARG A 76 -2.91 2.28 -11.19
CA ARG A 76 -3.41 3.15 -10.12
C ARG A 76 -4.44 4.15 -10.63
N GLU A 77 -4.14 4.88 -11.71
CA GLU A 77 -5.07 5.86 -12.27
C GLU A 77 -6.35 5.21 -12.80
N ALA A 78 -6.26 4.00 -13.37
CA ALA A 78 -7.43 3.23 -13.78
C ALA A 78 -8.30 2.80 -12.59
N LEU A 79 -7.69 2.41 -11.46
CA LEU A 79 -8.42 2.09 -10.22
C LEU A 79 -9.06 3.35 -9.62
N LYS A 80 -8.36 4.49 -9.61
CA LYS A 80 -8.92 5.78 -9.20
C LYS A 80 -10.12 6.19 -10.06
N ALA A 81 -10.04 6.00 -11.37
CA ALA A 81 -11.15 6.29 -12.29
C ALA A 81 -12.38 5.40 -12.04
N LYS A 82 -12.19 4.20 -11.48
CA LYS A 82 -13.26 3.30 -11.02
C LYS A 82 -13.79 3.63 -9.60
N GLY A 83 -13.25 4.68 -8.97
CA GLY A 83 -13.67 5.13 -7.64
C GLY A 83 -12.97 4.43 -6.48
N HIS A 84 -11.86 3.73 -6.72
CA HIS A 84 -11.05 3.15 -5.63
C HIS A 84 -10.12 4.20 -5.02
N ASP A 85 -9.86 4.08 -3.72
CA ASP A 85 -9.05 5.03 -2.95
C ASP A 85 -7.76 4.45 -2.36
N GLY A 86 -7.52 3.16 -2.60
CA GLY A 86 -6.30 2.45 -2.27
C GLY A 86 -6.39 0.99 -2.69
N ILE A 87 -5.36 0.23 -2.33
CA ILE A 87 -5.28 -1.22 -2.54
C ILE A 87 -5.02 -1.89 -1.19
N ILE A 88 -5.74 -2.98 -0.95
CA ILE A 88 -5.45 -3.93 0.14
C ILE A 88 -4.90 -5.18 -0.52
N VAL A 89 -3.64 -5.51 -0.23
CA VAL A 89 -2.99 -6.73 -0.74
C VAL A 89 -3.28 -7.87 0.22
N ASN A 90 -3.80 -8.97 -0.34
CA ASN A 90 -4.20 -10.15 0.42
C ASN A 90 -3.31 -11.34 0.04
N GLN A 91 -2.97 -12.17 1.03
CA GLN A 91 -2.31 -13.45 0.85
C GLN A 91 -3.01 -14.50 1.70
N ARG A 92 -3.47 -15.59 1.07
CA ARG A 92 -4.11 -16.73 1.75
C ARG A 92 -5.27 -16.32 2.69
N GLY A 93 -6.04 -15.29 2.30
CA GLY A 93 -7.19 -14.80 3.08
C GLY A 93 -6.86 -13.79 4.18
N GLY A 94 -5.59 -13.41 4.36
CA GLY A 94 -5.18 -12.34 5.26
C GLY A 94 -4.66 -11.11 4.51
N VAL A 95 -4.91 -9.92 5.05
CA VAL A 95 -4.25 -8.69 4.58
C VAL A 95 -2.76 -8.78 4.90
N ILE A 96 -1.90 -8.25 4.03
CA ILE A 96 -0.47 -8.13 4.30
C ILE A 96 0.05 -6.71 4.09
N GLU A 97 -0.56 -5.97 3.17
CA GLU A 97 -0.15 -4.61 2.83
C GLU A 97 -1.34 -3.71 2.51
N TYR A 98 -1.14 -2.43 2.78
CA TYR A 98 -2.04 -1.33 2.50
C TYR A 98 -1.31 -0.32 1.63
N ILE A 99 -1.89 0.02 0.49
CA ILE A 99 -1.34 0.99 -0.45
C ILE A 99 -2.37 2.11 -0.63
N LEU A 100 -1.98 3.33 -0.35
CA LEU A 100 -2.88 4.48 -0.41
C LEU A 100 -2.62 5.29 -1.66
N PHE A 101 -3.69 5.66 -2.36
CA PHE A 101 -3.58 6.55 -3.52
C PHE A 101 -3.41 8.01 -3.13
N ASN A 102 -3.69 8.35 -1.87
CA ASN A 102 -3.43 9.66 -1.28
C ASN A 102 -2.87 9.46 0.13
N LYS A 103 -1.66 9.97 0.38
CA LYS A 103 -1.00 9.85 1.68
C LYS A 103 -1.76 10.50 2.83
N SER A 104 -2.66 11.46 2.57
CA SER A 104 -3.44 12.13 3.63
C SER A 104 -4.41 11.20 4.37
N LYS A 105 -4.60 9.98 3.85
CA LYS A 105 -5.40 8.92 4.48
C LYS A 105 -4.62 8.10 5.51
N ALA A 106 -3.33 8.36 5.69
CA ALA A 106 -2.50 7.78 6.74
C ALA A 106 -2.29 8.82 7.85
N ASN A 107 -2.89 8.58 9.01
CA ASN A 107 -2.77 9.41 10.20
C ASN A 107 -1.91 8.69 11.22
N LYS A 108 -0.88 9.37 11.76
CA LYS A 108 -0.05 8.77 12.81
C LYS A 108 -0.92 8.46 14.03
N ALA A 109 -0.83 7.22 14.52
CA ALA A 109 -1.64 6.72 15.62
C ALA A 109 -1.08 7.12 17.00
#